data_AF-A0A9W8AFM5-F1
#
_entry.id   AF-A0A9W8AFM5-F1
#
_cell.length_a   1.000
_cell.length_b   1.000
_cell.length_c   1.000
_cell.angle_alpha   90.00
_cell.angle_beta   90.00
_cell.angle_gamma   90.00
#
_symmetry.space_group_name_H-M   'P 1'
#
loop_
_entity.id
_entity.type
_entity.pdbx_description
1 polymer ?
#
loop_
_entity_poly.entity_id
_entity_poly.type
_entity_poly.pdbx_seq_one_letter_code
_entity_poly.pdbx_strand_id
1 'polypeptide(L)'
;DHRKLRIFDDNTSGSTKKGVIIQGLEELPVHNAMDAIGLLQKGSERRRVAATKCNDKSSRSHAIFSITVHTKEATPEGEDLIKVGKLNLVDLAGSENIGRSGAENRRAREAGLINQSLLTLGRVINLLVEGVAYIPYRDSKLTRLLQDSLGGHTKTCIIATVAPTRMDMEETLSTLDYANRAKSIKNQPQVNQRMTKKALIKEYAAEVERLKRELLATREKNGIFLPPESYQQLLSESQNHKDSAHEIRAQLEKAEATLEASTARYTQCTELLERTTAKLHQTEQTLQETDEKLGTTTEHLEQARVSLNEQLALAEAYADGESHVDGV
;
A
#
# COMPACT_ATOMS: atom_id res chain seq x y z
N ASP A 1 0.40 -17.07 -47.44
CA ASP A 1 0.83 -17.89 -46.29
C ASP A 1 0.37 -17.33 -44.96
N HIS A 2 -0.71 -17.87 -44.40
CA HIS A 2 -1.07 -17.58 -43.01
C HIS A 2 -0.35 -18.57 -42.08
N ARG A 3 0.72 -18.13 -41.44
CA ARG A 3 1.38 -18.89 -40.36
C ARG A 3 0.35 -19.16 -39.25
N LYS A 4 0.10 -20.44 -38.96
CA LYS A 4 -0.88 -20.86 -37.94
C LYS A 4 -0.31 -20.57 -36.55
N LEU A 5 -0.92 -19.62 -35.83
CA LEU A 5 -0.56 -19.28 -34.45
C LEU A 5 -0.90 -20.44 -33.49
N ARG A 6 0.01 -20.74 -32.56
CA ARG A 6 -0.18 -21.77 -31.53
C ARG A 6 0.28 -21.25 -30.17
N ILE A 7 -0.46 -21.59 -29.12
CA ILE A 7 -0.17 -21.20 -27.73
C ILE A 7 0.44 -22.40 -27.01
N PHE A 8 1.67 -22.24 -26.55
CA PHE A 8 2.42 -23.20 -25.75
C PHE A 8 2.59 -22.70 -24.32
N ASP A 9 2.63 -23.63 -23.39
CA ASP A 9 3.00 -23.34 -22.01
C ASP A 9 4.53 -23.46 -21.93
N ASP A 10 5.21 -22.44 -21.40
CA ASP A 10 6.67 -22.43 -21.26
C ASP A 10 7.08 -23.38 -20.13
N ASN A 11 7.43 -24.62 -20.49
CA ASN A 11 7.97 -25.62 -19.57
C ASN A 11 9.50 -25.71 -19.66
N THR A 12 10.14 -24.73 -20.30
CA THR A 12 11.57 -24.84 -20.64
C THR A 12 12.44 -24.44 -19.44
N SER A 13 13.04 -25.46 -18.82
CA SER A 13 14.15 -25.41 -17.83
C SER A 13 13.72 -25.24 -16.37
N GLY A 14 13.55 -26.37 -15.65
CA GLY A 14 13.83 -26.56 -14.21
C GLY A 14 13.29 -25.57 -13.17
N SER A 15 12.57 -24.55 -13.59
CA SER A 15 12.05 -23.45 -12.79
C SER A 15 10.55 -23.49 -12.90
N THR A 16 9.89 -23.29 -11.77
CA THR A 16 8.44 -23.24 -11.55
C THR A 16 7.71 -22.13 -12.34
N LYS A 17 8.35 -21.50 -13.32
CA LYS A 17 7.81 -20.36 -14.07
C LYS A 17 6.85 -20.83 -15.17
N LYS A 18 5.56 -20.85 -14.85
CA LYS A 18 4.46 -21.11 -15.80
C LYS A 18 4.22 -19.89 -16.69
N GLY A 19 5.02 -19.73 -17.74
CA GLY A 19 4.81 -18.70 -18.77
C GLY A 19 3.96 -19.20 -19.95
N VAL A 20 3.51 -18.31 -20.82
CA VAL A 20 2.82 -18.65 -22.08
C VAL A 20 3.58 -18.07 -23.27
N ILE A 21 3.86 -18.91 -24.27
CA ILE A 21 4.55 -18.56 -25.52
C ILE A 21 3.59 -18.71 -26.70
N ILE A 22 3.56 -17.72 -27.58
CA ILE A 22 2.78 -17.76 -28.82
C ILE A 22 3.75 -17.99 -29.98
N GLN A 23 3.72 -19.19 -30.57
CA GLN A 23 4.51 -19.50 -31.75
C GLN A 23 3.88 -18.87 -32.99
N GLY A 24 4.72 -18.31 -33.84
CA GLY A 24 4.32 -17.71 -35.12
C GLY A 24 3.85 -16.27 -35.02
N LEU A 25 3.94 -15.66 -33.82
CA LEU A 25 3.81 -14.21 -33.67
C LEU A 25 5.01 -13.52 -34.31
N GLU A 26 4.79 -12.36 -34.92
CA GLU A 26 5.85 -11.50 -35.43
C GLU A 26 6.29 -10.54 -34.32
N GLU A 27 7.59 -10.53 -34.01
CA GLU A 27 8.20 -9.56 -33.11
C GLU A 27 9.04 -8.59 -33.93
N LEU A 28 8.75 -7.31 -33.82
CA LEU A 28 9.42 -6.25 -34.58
C LEU A 28 10.43 -5.55 -33.66
N PRO A 29 11.70 -5.40 -34.09
CA PRO A 29 12.66 -4.60 -33.34
C PRO A 29 12.27 -3.12 -33.39
N VAL A 30 12.49 -2.43 -32.28
CA VAL A 30 12.16 -1.01 -32.09
C VAL A 30 13.39 -0.30 -31.58
N HIS A 31 13.78 0.81 -32.21
CA HIS A 31 15.03 1.51 -31.88
C HIS A 31 14.82 2.76 -31.03
N ASN A 32 13.63 3.35 -31.08
CA ASN A 32 13.29 4.54 -30.29
C ASN A 32 11.80 4.51 -29.89
N ALA A 33 11.40 5.42 -28.99
CA ALA A 33 10.02 5.49 -28.51
C ALA A 33 9.00 5.81 -29.62
N MET A 34 9.37 6.64 -30.60
CA MET A 34 8.49 7.03 -31.70
C MET A 34 8.18 5.85 -32.63
N ASP A 35 9.15 4.98 -32.89
CA ASP A 35 8.94 3.74 -33.63
C ASP A 35 7.89 2.85 -32.93
N ALA A 36 7.98 2.72 -31.61
CA ALA A 36 7.04 1.93 -30.80
C ALA A 36 5.62 2.50 -30.88
N ILE A 37 5.49 3.83 -30.77
CA ILE A 37 4.22 4.54 -30.88
C ILE A 37 3.65 4.40 -32.30
N GLY A 38 4.49 4.49 -33.33
CA GLY A 38 4.08 4.29 -34.72
C GLY A 38 3.54 2.87 -34.97
N LEU A 39 4.19 1.85 -34.40
CA LEU A 39 3.68 0.46 -34.46
C LEU A 39 2.35 0.30 -33.72
N LEU A 40 2.19 0.94 -32.56
CA LEU A 40 0.93 0.95 -31.81
C LEU A 40 -0.20 1.60 -32.63
N GLN A 41 0.05 2.76 -33.24
CA GLN A 41 -0.91 3.45 -34.10
C GLN A 41 -1.29 2.59 -35.31
N LYS A 42 -0.30 2.00 -35.99
CA LYS A 42 -0.53 1.07 -37.11
C LYS A 42 -1.36 -0.15 -36.69
N GLY A 43 -1.13 -0.67 -35.48
CA GLY A 43 -1.92 -1.75 -34.90
C GLY A 43 -3.38 -1.33 -34.67
N SER A 44 -3.58 -0.13 -34.10
CA SER A 44 -4.91 0.46 -33.86
C SER A 44 -5.67 0.70 -35.17
N GLU A 45 -5.01 1.25 -36.20
CA GLU A 45 -5.61 1.46 -37.51
C GLU A 45 -6.03 0.15 -38.17
N ARG A 46 -5.18 -0.89 -38.11
CA ARG A 46 -5.52 -2.22 -38.63
C ARG A 46 -6.73 -2.81 -37.91
N ARG A 47 -6.85 -2.61 -36.59
CA ARG A 47 -8.04 -3.00 -35.82
C ARG A 47 -9.29 -2.24 -36.28
N ARG A 48 -9.19 -0.94 -36.50
CA ARG A 48 -10.30 -0.09 -37.00
C ARG A 48 -10.75 -0.47 -38.41
N VAL A 49 -9.82 -0.71 -39.34
CA VAL A 49 -10.14 -1.10 -40.73
C VAL A 49 -10.76 -2.50 -40.80
N ALA A 50 -10.33 -3.43 -39.95
CA ALA A 50 -10.97 -4.73 -39.82
C ALA A 50 -12.43 -4.61 -39.29
N ALA A 51 -12.72 -3.60 -38.46
CA ALA A 51 -14.05 -3.33 -37.94
C ALA A 51 -15.01 -2.68 -38.95
N THR A 52 -14.52 -1.80 -39.84
CA THR A 52 -15.37 -1.09 -40.82
C THR A 52 -15.80 -1.97 -42.00
N LYS A 53 -14.97 -2.94 -42.43
CA LYS A 53 -15.34 -3.90 -43.49
C LYS A 53 -16.38 -4.96 -43.05
N CYS A 54 -16.66 -5.06 -41.76
CA CYS A 54 -17.51 -6.09 -41.19
C CYS A 54 -18.11 -5.60 -39.85
N ASN A 55 -19.00 -4.59 -39.90
CA ASN A 55 -19.78 -3.99 -38.80
C ASN A 55 -19.15 -3.98 -37.40
N ASP A 56 -18.89 -2.78 -36.87
CA ASP A 56 -18.53 -2.44 -35.47
C ASP A 56 -17.92 -3.56 -34.62
N LYS A 57 -16.84 -4.15 -35.13
CA LYS A 57 -16.10 -5.25 -34.49
C LYS A 57 -15.07 -4.77 -33.46
N SER A 58 -14.90 -3.44 -33.34
CA SER A 58 -13.85 -2.83 -32.51
C SER A 58 -14.11 -3.01 -31.01
N SER A 59 -15.38 -2.85 -30.59
CA SER A 59 -15.90 -3.15 -29.25
C SER A 59 -15.96 -4.65 -28.94
N ARG A 60 -15.80 -5.49 -29.96
CA ARG A 60 -16.08 -6.94 -29.93
C ARG A 60 -14.82 -7.81 -30.05
N SER A 61 -13.64 -7.23 -29.88
CA SER A 61 -12.37 -7.96 -29.94
C SER A 61 -11.41 -7.46 -28.90
N HIS A 62 -10.67 -8.40 -28.29
CA HIS A 62 -9.57 -8.09 -27.38
C HIS A 62 -8.30 -7.84 -28.20
N ALA A 63 -7.50 -6.85 -27.78
CA ALA A 63 -6.19 -6.59 -28.35
C ALA A 63 -5.12 -6.66 -27.26
N ILE A 64 -3.99 -7.29 -27.58
CA ILE A 64 -2.82 -7.37 -26.69
C ILE A 64 -1.63 -6.86 -27.47
N PHE A 65 -1.03 -5.77 -26.98
CA PHE A 65 0.20 -5.21 -27.50
C PHE A 65 1.29 -5.39 -26.44
N SER A 66 2.32 -6.17 -26.76
CA SER A 66 3.41 -6.49 -25.83
C SER A 66 4.68 -5.77 -26.24
N ILE A 67 5.32 -5.13 -25.27
CA ILE A 67 6.65 -4.52 -25.40
C ILE A 67 7.59 -5.32 -24.51
N THR A 68 8.67 -5.84 -25.09
CA THR A 68 9.72 -6.56 -24.35
C THR A 68 10.99 -5.73 -24.40
N VAL A 69 11.54 -5.42 -23.22
CA VAL A 69 12.77 -4.63 -23.07
C VAL A 69 13.85 -5.55 -22.51
N HIS A 70 14.95 -5.67 -23.27
CA HIS A 70 16.14 -6.38 -22.83
C HIS A 70 17.19 -5.37 -22.39
N THR A 71 17.54 -5.40 -21.10
CA THR A 71 18.59 -4.55 -20.53
C THR A 71 19.77 -5.42 -20.15
N LYS A 72 20.97 -4.98 -20.52
CA LYS A 72 22.24 -5.59 -20.11
C LYS A 72 22.91 -4.66 -19.11
N GLU A 73 23.19 -5.16 -17.92
CA GLU A 73 23.91 -4.45 -16.87
C GLU A 73 25.17 -5.23 -16.50
N ALA A 74 26.28 -4.53 -16.28
CA ALA A 74 27.47 -5.14 -15.71
C ALA A 74 27.37 -5.12 -14.18
N THR A 75 27.55 -6.26 -13.53
CA THR A 75 27.63 -6.34 -12.07
C THR A 75 28.95 -5.73 -11.57
N PRO A 76 29.07 -5.37 -10.28
CA PRO A 76 30.32 -4.90 -9.71
C PRO A 76 31.48 -5.89 -9.89
N GLU A 77 31.20 -7.20 -10.01
CA GLU A 77 32.21 -8.23 -10.29
C GLU A 77 32.59 -8.33 -11.78
N GLY A 78 32.06 -7.44 -12.64
CA GLY A 78 32.33 -7.39 -14.08
C GLY A 78 31.53 -8.41 -14.89
N GLU A 79 30.44 -8.95 -14.36
CA GLU A 79 29.64 -9.97 -15.03
C GLU A 79 28.42 -9.39 -15.73
N ASP A 80 28.08 -9.93 -16.89
CA ASP A 80 26.92 -9.47 -17.66
C ASP A 80 25.62 -10.07 -17.12
N LEU A 81 24.77 -9.22 -16.53
CA LEU A 81 23.41 -9.54 -16.11
C LEU A 81 22.40 -9.08 -17.17
N ILE A 82 21.54 -9.99 -17.62
CA ILE A 82 20.45 -9.66 -18.55
C ILE A 82 19.15 -9.57 -17.77
N LYS A 83 18.53 -8.38 -17.77
CA LYS A 83 17.18 -8.14 -17.25
C LYS A 83 16.20 -8.09 -18.42
N VAL A 84 15.07 -8.76 -18.28
CA VAL A 84 14.01 -8.74 -19.30
C VAL A 84 12.73 -8.18 -18.70
N GLY A 85 12.37 -6.96 -19.06
CA GLY A 85 11.08 -6.35 -18.75
C GLY A 85 10.06 -6.69 -19.82
N LYS A 86 8.82 -6.96 -19.43
CA LYS A 86 7.70 -7.14 -20.36
C LYS A 86 6.52 -6.28 -19.91
N LEU A 87 6.04 -5.42 -20.81
CA LEU A 87 4.83 -4.62 -20.63
C LEU A 87 3.76 -5.14 -21.58
N ASN A 88 2.63 -5.56 -21.04
CA ASN A 88 1.46 -5.95 -21.82
C ASN A 88 0.41 -4.85 -21.71
N LEU A 89 0.08 -4.22 -22.84
CA LEU A 89 -1.06 -3.32 -22.97
C LEU A 89 -2.23 -4.13 -23.52
N VAL A 90 -3.23 -4.35 -22.68
CA VAL A 90 -4.38 -5.20 -22.97
C VAL A 90 -5.61 -4.33 -23.06
N ASP A 91 -6.24 -4.31 -24.23
CA ASP A 91 -7.53 -3.66 -24.44
C ASP A 91 -8.60 -4.75 -24.57
N LEU A 92 -9.55 -4.75 -23.63
CA LEU A 92 -10.60 -5.74 -23.56
C LEU A 92 -11.82 -5.30 -24.37
N ALA A 93 -12.53 -6.27 -24.92
CA ALA A 93 -13.84 -6.05 -25.52
C ALA A 93 -14.84 -5.54 -24.47
N GLY A 94 -15.92 -4.91 -24.94
CA GLY A 94 -17.01 -4.44 -24.11
C GLY A 94 -17.68 -5.56 -23.32
N SER A 95 -18.07 -5.26 -22.08
CA SER A 95 -18.70 -6.21 -21.15
C SER A 95 -20.23 -6.22 -21.23
N GLU A 96 -20.82 -5.46 -22.14
CA GLU A 96 -22.26 -5.23 -22.19
C GLU A 96 -23.08 -6.48 -22.54
N ASN A 97 -24.33 -6.48 -22.05
CA ASN A 97 -25.26 -7.58 -22.30
C ASN A 97 -25.77 -7.61 -23.76
N ILE A 98 -25.67 -8.78 -24.39
CA ILE A 98 -26.10 -9.04 -25.78
C ILE A 98 -27.59 -8.71 -25.97
N GLY A 99 -28.42 -8.92 -24.94
CA GLY A 99 -29.86 -8.64 -24.98
C GLY A 99 -30.20 -7.17 -25.25
N ARG A 100 -29.38 -6.21 -24.76
CA ARG A 100 -29.54 -4.78 -25.04
C ARG A 100 -29.03 -4.38 -26.42
N SER A 101 -28.14 -5.18 -27.02
CA SER A 101 -27.50 -4.88 -28.30
C SER A 101 -28.34 -5.19 -29.54
N GLY A 102 -29.50 -5.86 -29.38
CA GLY A 102 -30.39 -6.25 -30.49
C GLY A 102 -29.74 -7.22 -31.50
N ALA A 103 -28.72 -7.98 -31.09
CA ALA A 103 -27.95 -8.83 -31.99
C ALA A 103 -28.70 -10.12 -32.39
N GLU A 104 -29.06 -10.25 -33.68
CA GLU A 104 -29.72 -11.46 -34.21
C GLU A 104 -28.73 -12.49 -34.83
N ASN A 105 -29.11 -13.77 -34.77
CA ASN A 105 -28.48 -14.90 -35.49
C ASN A 105 -26.94 -14.99 -35.34
N ARG A 106 -26.17 -14.77 -36.43
CA ARG A 106 -24.70 -14.87 -36.42
C ARG A 106 -24.04 -13.87 -35.46
N ARG A 107 -24.64 -12.69 -35.27
CA ARG A 107 -24.15 -11.68 -34.33
C ARG A 107 -24.34 -12.12 -32.87
N ALA A 108 -25.40 -12.87 -32.56
CA ALA A 108 -25.61 -13.44 -31.22
C ALA A 108 -24.55 -14.49 -30.87
N ARG A 109 -24.16 -15.36 -31.82
CA ARG A 109 -23.07 -16.34 -31.59
C ARG A 109 -21.71 -15.67 -31.37
N GLU A 110 -21.38 -14.64 -32.15
CA GLU A 110 -20.13 -13.89 -31.98
C GLU A 110 -20.09 -13.13 -30.65
N ALA A 111 -21.18 -12.42 -30.31
CA ALA A 111 -21.33 -11.76 -29.01
C ALA A 111 -21.25 -12.77 -27.84
N GLY A 112 -21.80 -13.98 -28.02
CA GLY A 112 -21.68 -15.07 -27.06
C GLY A 112 -20.23 -15.52 -26.83
N LEU A 113 -19.40 -15.59 -27.88
CA LEU A 113 -17.97 -15.95 -27.75
C LEU A 113 -17.13 -14.85 -27.08
N ILE A 114 -17.48 -13.58 -27.30
CA ILE A 114 -16.82 -12.44 -26.65
C ILE A 114 -17.14 -12.44 -25.16
N ASN A 115 -18.42 -12.54 -24.83
CA ASN A 115 -18.86 -12.61 -23.45
C ASN A 115 -18.38 -13.90 -22.77
N GLN A 116 -18.17 -15.00 -23.51
CA GLN A 116 -17.53 -16.20 -22.98
C GLN A 116 -16.12 -15.91 -22.45
N SER A 117 -15.32 -15.13 -23.18
CA SER A 117 -13.95 -14.82 -22.75
C SER A 117 -13.89 -13.94 -21.50
N LEU A 118 -14.79 -12.95 -21.39
CA LEU A 118 -14.92 -12.08 -20.21
C LEU A 118 -15.57 -12.80 -19.02
N LEU A 119 -16.56 -13.66 -19.25
CA LEU A 119 -17.16 -14.52 -18.24
C LEU A 119 -16.13 -15.48 -17.65
N THR A 120 -15.31 -16.10 -18.51
CA THR A 120 -14.21 -16.97 -18.10
C THR A 120 -13.19 -16.19 -17.28
N LEU A 121 -12.87 -14.96 -17.69
CA LEU A 121 -11.99 -14.06 -16.95
C LEU A 121 -12.57 -13.77 -15.55
N GLY A 122 -13.87 -13.45 -15.44
CA GLY A 122 -14.55 -13.27 -14.15
C GLY A 122 -14.53 -14.52 -13.27
N ARG A 123 -14.72 -15.70 -13.85
CA ARG A 123 -14.60 -16.99 -13.14
C ARG A 123 -13.19 -17.18 -12.58
N VAL A 124 -12.16 -16.90 -13.37
CA VAL A 124 -10.75 -16.98 -12.95
C VAL A 124 -10.48 -16.04 -11.78
N ILE A 125 -10.98 -14.80 -11.82
CA ILE A 125 -10.83 -13.84 -10.71
C ILE A 125 -11.50 -14.34 -9.44
N ASN A 126 -12.75 -14.81 -9.51
CA ASN A 126 -13.45 -15.30 -8.33
C ASN A 126 -12.68 -16.46 -7.66
N LEU A 127 -12.23 -17.44 -8.46
CA LEU A 127 -11.47 -18.59 -7.96
C LEU A 127 -10.11 -18.19 -7.37
N LEU A 128 -9.46 -17.16 -7.93
CA LEU A 128 -8.21 -16.60 -7.40
C LEU A 128 -8.42 -15.93 -6.04
N VAL A 129 -9.52 -15.19 -5.88
CA VAL A 129 -9.86 -14.52 -4.61
C VAL A 129 -10.23 -15.54 -3.53
N GLU A 130 -10.95 -16.61 -3.91
CA GLU A 130 -11.28 -17.74 -3.03
C GLU A 130 -10.06 -18.60 -2.64
N GLY A 131 -8.92 -18.42 -3.32
CA GLY A 131 -7.70 -19.17 -3.04
C GLY A 131 -7.77 -20.64 -3.49
N VAL A 132 -8.58 -20.94 -4.52
CA VAL A 132 -8.72 -22.29 -5.06
C VAL A 132 -7.43 -22.75 -5.72
N ALA A 133 -7.00 -23.98 -5.42
CA ALA A 133 -5.72 -24.52 -5.92
C ALA A 133 -5.66 -24.66 -7.45
N TYR A 134 -6.78 -25.02 -8.09
CA TYR A 134 -6.86 -25.15 -9.55
C TYR A 134 -7.66 -24.00 -10.16
N ILE A 135 -7.00 -23.20 -10.98
CA ILE A 135 -7.61 -22.10 -11.73
C ILE A 135 -7.69 -22.48 -13.22
N PRO A 136 -8.87 -22.47 -13.85
CA PRO A 136 -9.09 -22.96 -15.21
C PRO A 136 -8.70 -21.93 -16.27
N TYR A 137 -7.44 -21.49 -16.30
CA TYR A 137 -6.95 -20.53 -17.30
C TYR A 137 -7.13 -21.01 -18.75
N ARG A 138 -7.21 -22.33 -18.97
CA ARG A 138 -7.30 -22.95 -20.29
C ARG A 138 -8.66 -22.80 -20.97
N ASP A 139 -9.70 -22.43 -20.23
CA ASP A 139 -11.07 -22.28 -20.75
C ASP A 139 -11.19 -21.14 -21.78
N SER A 140 -10.29 -20.15 -21.75
CA SER A 140 -10.20 -19.08 -22.74
C SER A 140 -8.76 -18.79 -23.14
N LYS A 141 -8.53 -18.48 -24.43
CA LYS A 141 -7.21 -18.05 -24.90
C LYS A 141 -6.74 -16.78 -24.19
N LEU A 142 -7.67 -15.88 -23.87
CA LEU A 142 -7.38 -14.63 -23.15
C LEU A 142 -6.84 -14.92 -21.75
N THR A 143 -7.52 -15.78 -20.98
CA THR A 143 -7.09 -16.14 -19.62
C THR A 143 -5.77 -16.91 -19.61
N ARG A 144 -5.48 -17.70 -20.65
CA ARG A 144 -4.13 -18.29 -20.83
C ARG A 144 -3.06 -17.22 -21.00
N LEU A 145 -3.31 -16.23 -21.87
CA LEU A 145 -2.34 -15.16 -22.13
C LEU A 145 -2.13 -14.25 -20.91
N LEU A 146 -3.15 -14.10 -20.07
CA LEU A 146 -3.11 -13.30 -18.84
C LEU A 146 -2.76 -14.10 -17.59
N GLN A 147 -2.42 -15.39 -17.71
CA GLN A 147 -2.13 -16.26 -16.58
C GLN A 147 -0.98 -15.72 -15.70
N ASP A 148 0.02 -15.09 -16.30
CA ASP A 148 1.13 -14.50 -15.54
C ASP A 148 0.73 -13.18 -14.85
N SER A 149 -0.30 -12.51 -15.38
CA SER A 149 -0.81 -11.23 -14.85
C SER A 149 -1.87 -11.40 -13.77
N LEU A 150 -2.56 -12.53 -13.71
CA LEU A 150 -3.62 -12.82 -12.74
C LEU A 150 -3.18 -13.99 -11.86
N GLY A 151 -2.72 -13.72 -10.65
CA GLY A 151 -2.18 -14.75 -9.73
C GLY A 151 -0.78 -15.26 -10.08
N GLY A 152 -0.07 -14.58 -10.99
CA GLY A 152 1.27 -14.96 -11.48
C GLY A 152 2.39 -14.06 -10.96
N HIS A 153 3.43 -13.88 -11.79
CA HIS A 153 4.71 -13.27 -11.38
C HIS A 153 4.93 -11.84 -11.89
N THR A 154 3.89 -11.18 -12.43
CA THR A 154 4.00 -9.79 -12.89
C THR A 154 3.25 -8.81 -11.98
N LYS A 155 3.71 -7.56 -11.96
CA LYS A 155 2.89 -6.45 -11.49
C LYS A 155 1.79 -6.19 -12.52
N THR A 156 0.56 -6.07 -12.06
CA THR A 156 -0.61 -5.90 -12.92
C THR A 156 -1.46 -4.75 -12.42
N CYS A 157 -1.89 -3.89 -13.35
CA CYS A 157 -2.85 -2.81 -13.08
C CYS A 157 -4.08 -3.06 -13.93
N ILE A 158 -5.26 -2.85 -13.36
CA ILE A 158 -6.56 -2.97 -14.03
C ILE A 158 -7.20 -1.59 -14.00
N ILE A 159 -7.69 -1.13 -15.16
CA ILE A 159 -8.40 0.14 -15.30
C ILE A 159 -9.88 -0.20 -15.50
N ALA A 160 -10.72 0.23 -14.57
CA ALA A 160 -12.17 0.09 -14.67
C ALA A 160 -12.74 1.35 -15.34
N THR A 161 -13.16 1.23 -16.60
CA THR A 161 -13.81 2.31 -17.35
C THR A 161 -15.32 2.14 -17.27
N VAL A 162 -16.03 3.13 -16.74
CA VAL A 162 -17.49 3.10 -16.56
C VAL A 162 -18.15 4.30 -17.23
N ALA A 163 -19.39 4.15 -17.65
CA ALA A 163 -20.18 5.23 -18.23
C ALA A 163 -20.88 6.04 -17.12
N PRO A 164 -20.91 7.39 -17.18
CA PRO A 164 -21.56 8.22 -16.16
C PRO A 164 -23.08 8.36 -16.35
N THR A 165 -23.66 7.61 -17.29
CA THR A 165 -25.07 7.70 -17.71
C THR A 165 -25.98 6.85 -16.83
N ARG A 166 -27.15 7.41 -16.45
CA ARG A 166 -28.15 6.69 -15.64
C ARG A 166 -28.63 5.39 -16.30
N MET A 167 -28.70 5.36 -17.63
CA MET A 167 -29.12 4.18 -18.41
C MET A 167 -28.16 3.00 -18.27
N ASP A 168 -26.90 3.24 -17.85
CA ASP A 168 -25.84 2.24 -17.77
C ASP A 168 -25.43 1.98 -16.31
N MET A 169 -26.30 2.32 -15.36
CA MET A 169 -26.07 2.11 -13.93
C MET A 169 -25.83 0.63 -13.59
N GLU A 170 -26.59 -0.29 -14.20
CA GLU A 170 -26.45 -1.73 -13.96
C GLU A 170 -25.10 -2.29 -14.46
N GLU A 171 -24.66 -1.84 -15.65
CA GLU A 171 -23.36 -2.22 -16.22
C GLU A 171 -22.20 -1.62 -15.41
N THR A 172 -22.39 -0.40 -14.90
CA THR A 172 -21.44 0.28 -14.00
C THR A 172 -21.28 -0.47 -12.70
N LEU A 173 -22.38 -0.89 -12.05
CA LEU A 173 -22.33 -1.71 -10.84
C LEU A 173 -21.61 -3.02 -11.09
N SER A 174 -21.92 -3.71 -12.19
CA SER A 174 -21.26 -4.96 -12.59
C SER A 174 -19.75 -4.79 -12.75
N THR A 175 -19.31 -3.68 -13.37
CA THR A 175 -17.89 -3.36 -13.57
C THR A 175 -17.18 -3.03 -12.25
N LEU A 176 -17.84 -2.29 -11.36
CA LEU A 176 -17.29 -1.94 -10.04
C LEU A 176 -17.17 -3.17 -9.13
N ASP A 177 -18.17 -4.06 -9.14
CA ASP A 177 -18.11 -5.33 -8.41
C ASP A 177 -16.95 -6.19 -8.90
N TYR A 178 -16.77 -6.24 -10.22
CA TYR A 178 -15.65 -6.94 -10.84
C TYR A 178 -14.30 -6.35 -10.38
N ALA A 179 -14.16 -5.03 -10.43
CA ALA A 179 -12.94 -4.34 -10.01
C ALA A 179 -12.65 -4.54 -8.51
N ASN A 180 -13.68 -4.51 -7.67
CA ASN A 180 -13.57 -4.75 -6.24
C ASN A 180 -13.06 -6.17 -5.94
N ARG A 181 -13.54 -7.19 -6.67
CA ARG A 181 -13.02 -8.55 -6.55
C ARG A 181 -11.58 -8.66 -7.07
N ALA A 182 -11.30 -8.07 -8.22
CA ALA A 182 -9.98 -8.11 -8.84
C ALA A 182 -8.88 -7.49 -7.96
N LYS A 183 -9.23 -6.50 -7.13
CA LYS A 183 -8.33 -5.88 -6.14
C LYS A 183 -7.75 -6.90 -5.14
N SER A 184 -8.47 -7.98 -4.85
CA SER A 184 -8.07 -8.99 -3.87
C SER A 184 -7.17 -10.10 -4.45
N ILE A 185 -6.84 -10.05 -5.74
CA ILE A 185 -5.93 -11.01 -6.39
C ILE A 185 -4.51 -10.82 -5.85
N LYS A 186 -3.90 -11.90 -5.40
CA LYS A 186 -2.51 -11.91 -4.91
C LYS A 186 -1.55 -12.35 -6.02
N ASN A 187 -0.72 -11.42 -6.48
CA ASN A 187 0.42 -11.73 -7.36
C ASN A 187 1.71 -11.86 -6.55
N GLN A 188 2.71 -12.55 -7.11
CA GLN A 188 4.07 -12.63 -6.58
C GLN A 188 5.08 -12.06 -7.58
N PRO A 189 5.19 -10.72 -7.70
CA PRO A 189 6.05 -10.10 -8.69
C PRO A 189 7.52 -10.50 -8.52
N GLN A 190 8.16 -10.97 -9.60
CA GLN A 190 9.57 -11.35 -9.59
C GLN A 190 10.34 -10.59 -10.67
N VAL A 191 11.56 -10.16 -10.35
CA VAL A 191 12.44 -9.55 -11.36
C VAL A 191 12.97 -10.66 -12.26
N ASN A 192 12.75 -10.52 -13.57
CA ASN A 192 13.22 -11.51 -14.54
C ASN A 192 14.69 -11.25 -14.88
N GLN A 193 15.56 -11.72 -13.98
CA GLN A 193 17.01 -11.66 -14.14
C GLN A 193 17.49 -13.02 -14.66
N ARG A 194 18.30 -12.98 -15.72
CA ARG A 194 19.01 -14.16 -16.22
C ARG A 194 20.49 -13.82 -16.27
N MET A 195 21.29 -14.55 -15.50
CA MET A 195 22.74 -14.51 -15.65
C MET A 195 23.12 -15.10 -17.01
N THR A 196 24.13 -14.53 -17.65
CA THR A 196 24.65 -15.11 -18.89
C THR A 196 25.16 -16.52 -18.62
N LYS A 197 25.01 -17.44 -19.59
CA LYS A 197 25.52 -18.82 -19.46
C LYS A 197 27.00 -18.86 -19.07
N LYS A 198 27.79 -17.89 -19.54
CA LYS A 198 29.22 -17.75 -19.22
C LYS A 198 29.46 -17.39 -17.75
N ALA A 199 28.69 -16.44 -17.21
CA ALA A 199 28.74 -16.08 -15.79
C ALA A 199 28.33 -17.27 -14.91
N LEU A 200 27.20 -17.93 -15.25
CA LEU A 200 26.71 -19.09 -14.50
C LEU A 200 27.70 -20.27 -14.51
N ILE A 201 28.35 -20.54 -15.64
CA ILE A 201 29.39 -21.59 -15.73
C ILE A 201 30.60 -21.24 -14.85
N LYS A 202 31.02 -19.96 -14.84
CA LYS A 202 32.15 -19.49 -14.04
C LYS A 202 31.85 -19.60 -12.54
N GLU A 203 30.66 -19.19 -12.12
CA GLU A 203 30.19 -19.31 -10.73
C GLU A 203 30.11 -20.78 -10.30
N TYR A 204 29.49 -21.65 -11.10
CA TYR A 204 29.45 -23.08 -10.81
C TYR A 204 30.85 -23.72 -10.78
N ALA A 205 31.76 -23.30 -11.65
CA ALA A 205 33.14 -23.79 -11.61
C ALA A 205 33.85 -23.37 -10.31
N ALA A 206 33.69 -22.11 -9.89
CA ALA A 206 34.26 -21.62 -8.63
C ALA A 206 33.68 -22.37 -7.41
N GLU A 207 32.37 -22.61 -7.42
CA GLU A 207 31.68 -23.33 -6.35
C GLU A 207 32.08 -24.81 -6.29
N VAL A 208 32.22 -25.47 -7.44
CA VAL A 208 32.76 -26.84 -7.51
C VAL A 208 34.17 -26.91 -6.94
N GLU A 209 35.03 -25.94 -7.23
CA GLU A 209 36.38 -25.90 -6.66
C GLU A 209 36.41 -25.57 -5.17
N ARG A 210 35.44 -24.79 -4.66
CA ARG A 210 35.25 -24.55 -3.22
C ARG A 210 34.82 -25.84 -2.52
N LEU A 211 33.77 -26.49 -3.02
CA LEU A 211 33.23 -27.72 -2.45
C LEU A 211 34.25 -28.86 -2.48
N LYS A 212 35.03 -28.99 -3.56
CA LYS A 212 36.14 -29.97 -3.61
C LYS A 212 37.18 -29.71 -2.52
N ARG A 213 37.55 -28.44 -2.30
CA ARG A 213 38.48 -28.06 -1.22
C ARG A 213 37.92 -28.39 0.16
N GLU A 214 36.64 -28.09 0.40
CA GLU A 214 35.97 -28.43 1.66
C GLU A 214 35.87 -29.94 1.88
N LEU A 215 35.59 -30.71 0.83
CA LEU A 215 35.50 -32.17 0.89
C LEU A 215 36.88 -32.79 1.17
N LEU A 216 37.94 -32.28 0.52
CA LEU A 216 39.32 -32.68 0.80
C LEU A 216 39.70 -32.38 2.26
N ALA A 217 39.44 -31.16 2.73
CA ALA A 217 39.69 -30.76 4.12
C ALA A 217 38.92 -31.64 5.12
N THR A 218 37.68 -32.01 4.82
CA THR A 218 36.88 -32.91 5.65
C THR A 218 37.43 -34.35 5.64
N ARG A 219 37.97 -34.81 4.50
CA ARG A 219 38.46 -36.19 4.32
C ARG A 219 39.81 -36.43 4.98
N GLU A 220 40.65 -35.40 5.08
CA GLU A 220 41.99 -35.49 5.68
C GLU A 220 42.00 -35.45 7.22
N LYS A 221 40.85 -35.22 7.89
CA LYS A 221 40.67 -35.28 9.36
C LYS A 221 41.68 -34.46 10.20
N ASN A 222 42.43 -33.55 9.59
CA ASN A 222 43.18 -32.52 10.32
C ASN A 222 42.26 -31.31 10.50
N GLY A 223 42.21 -30.78 11.73
CA GLY A 223 41.19 -29.85 12.21
C GLY A 223 40.86 -28.67 11.28
N ILE A 224 39.65 -28.14 11.46
CA ILE A 224 39.01 -27.03 10.74
C ILE A 224 40.08 -26.07 10.18
N PHE A 225 40.39 -26.20 8.89
CA PHE A 225 41.26 -25.27 8.20
C PHE A 225 40.47 -24.00 7.90
N LEU A 226 40.67 -22.98 8.73
CA LEU A 226 40.23 -21.62 8.42
C LEU A 226 41.34 -20.96 7.58
N PRO A 227 41.04 -20.45 6.37
CA PRO A 227 41.99 -19.65 5.60
C PRO A 227 42.56 -18.51 6.48
N PRO A 228 43.85 -18.15 6.34
CA PRO A 228 44.47 -17.10 7.15
C PRO A 228 43.71 -15.78 7.08
N GLU A 229 43.16 -15.44 5.91
CA GLU A 229 42.33 -14.24 5.73
C GLU A 229 41.02 -14.34 6.53
N SER A 230 40.35 -15.50 6.50
CA SER A 230 39.13 -15.74 7.28
C SER A 230 39.39 -15.76 8.79
N TYR A 231 40.57 -16.22 9.23
CA TYR A 231 40.95 -16.19 10.64
C TYR A 231 41.23 -14.77 11.13
N GLN A 232 41.93 -13.96 10.33
CA GLN A 232 42.13 -12.54 10.61
C GLN A 232 40.82 -11.78 10.64
N GLN A 233 39.92 -12.05 9.69
CA GLN A 233 38.60 -11.44 9.66
C GLN A 233 37.80 -11.79 10.93
N LEU A 234 37.80 -13.06 11.34
CA LEU A 234 37.09 -13.53 12.53
C LEU A 234 37.65 -12.93 13.83
N LEU A 235 38.98 -12.75 13.92
CA LEU A 235 39.59 -12.01 15.03
C LEU A 235 39.19 -10.53 15.02
N SER A 236 39.14 -9.88 13.86
CA SER A 236 38.71 -8.48 13.73
C SER A 236 37.24 -8.30 14.10
N GLU A 237 36.36 -9.21 13.69
CA GLU A 237 34.94 -9.21 14.04
C GLU A 237 34.74 -9.45 15.53
N SER A 238 35.51 -10.37 16.12
CA SER A 238 35.49 -10.60 17.58
C SER A 238 35.92 -9.36 18.35
N GLN A 239 36.94 -8.63 17.88
CA GLN A 239 37.39 -7.38 18.48
C GLN A 239 36.32 -6.30 18.36
N ASN A 240 35.77 -6.09 17.16
CA ASN A 240 34.70 -5.12 16.90
C ASN A 240 33.44 -5.40 17.73
N HIS A 241 33.09 -6.67 17.91
CA HIS A 241 31.97 -7.07 18.77
C HIS A 241 32.23 -6.76 20.25
N LYS A 242 33.46 -6.95 20.74
CA LYS A 242 33.83 -6.57 22.10
C LYS A 242 33.76 -5.06 22.30
N ASP A 243 34.27 -4.29 21.35
CA ASP A 243 34.27 -2.84 21.40
C ASP A 243 32.82 -2.29 21.37
N SER A 244 31.99 -2.83 20.47
CA SER A 244 30.56 -2.50 20.39
C SER A 244 29.80 -2.87 21.67
N ALA A 245 30.10 -4.02 22.27
CA ALA A 245 29.49 -4.43 23.53
C ALA A 245 29.89 -3.52 24.70
N HIS A 246 31.13 -3.02 24.71
CA HIS A 246 31.58 -2.04 25.71
C HIS A 246 30.86 -0.71 25.53
N GLU A 247 30.70 -0.25 24.28
CA GLU A 247 30.02 1.01 23.99
C GLU A 247 28.52 0.96 24.32
N ILE A 248 27.83 -0.13 23.99
CA ILE A 248 26.42 -0.34 24.36
C ILE A 248 26.26 -0.36 25.88
N ARG A 249 27.17 -1.00 26.63
CA ARG A 249 27.13 -1.00 28.10
C ARG A 249 27.29 0.40 28.68
N ALA A 250 28.25 1.19 28.16
CA ALA A 250 28.44 2.57 28.61
C ALA A 250 27.23 3.46 28.31
N GLN A 251 26.58 3.27 27.16
CA GLN A 251 25.33 3.98 26.83
C GLN A 251 24.18 3.56 27.75
N LEU A 252 24.06 2.28 28.08
CA LEU A 252 23.04 1.77 28.99
C LEU A 252 23.17 2.39 30.38
N GLU A 253 24.38 2.42 30.94
CA GLU A 253 24.67 3.01 32.26
C GLU A 253 24.30 4.50 32.30
N LYS A 254 24.61 5.25 31.23
CA LYS A 254 24.21 6.65 31.10
C LYS A 254 22.69 6.83 30.99
N ALA A 255 22.02 5.95 30.26
CA ALA A 255 20.56 5.98 30.10
C ALA A 255 19.85 5.67 31.43
N GLU A 256 20.34 4.68 32.18
CA GLU A 256 19.83 4.31 33.50
C GLU A 256 19.95 5.48 34.49
N ALA A 257 21.12 6.14 34.56
CA ALA A 257 21.30 7.31 35.42
C ALA A 257 20.36 8.48 35.03
N THR A 258 20.10 8.66 33.73
CA THR A 258 19.18 9.70 33.24
C THR A 258 17.73 9.37 33.57
N LEU A 259 17.35 8.09 33.46
CA LEU A 259 16.03 7.60 33.82
C LEU A 259 15.77 7.77 35.32
N GLU A 260 16.74 7.41 36.17
CA GLU A 260 16.63 7.56 37.62
C GLU A 260 16.46 9.03 38.03
N ALA A 261 17.27 9.93 37.45
CA ALA A 261 17.12 11.36 37.66
C ALA A 261 15.76 11.91 37.15
N SER A 262 15.24 11.38 36.05
CA SER A 262 13.93 11.78 35.52
C SER A 262 12.79 11.29 36.42
N THR A 263 12.87 10.05 36.91
CA THR A 263 11.88 9.47 37.82
C THR A 263 11.83 10.26 39.12
N ALA A 264 12.98 10.61 39.70
CA ALA A 264 13.06 11.43 40.91
C ALA A 264 12.44 12.82 40.73
N ARG A 265 12.67 13.47 39.57
CA ARG A 265 12.00 14.75 39.23
C ARG A 265 10.50 14.58 39.08
N TYR A 266 10.05 13.49 38.46
CA TYR A 266 8.64 13.22 38.27
C TYR A 266 7.92 13.06 39.61
N THR A 267 8.44 12.25 40.54
CA THR A 267 7.87 12.12 41.89
C THR A 267 7.82 13.46 42.63
N GLN A 268 8.90 14.25 42.57
CA GLN A 268 8.91 15.58 43.20
C GLN A 268 7.85 16.51 42.61
N CYS A 269 7.67 16.51 41.28
CA CYS A 269 6.62 17.28 40.62
C CYS A 269 5.21 16.80 41.01
N THR A 270 5.00 15.49 41.12
CA THR A 270 3.71 14.93 41.53
C THR A 270 3.35 15.34 42.97
N GLU A 271 4.28 15.23 43.91
CA GLU A 271 4.08 15.68 45.30
C GLU A 271 3.79 17.19 45.38
N LEU A 272 4.51 17.99 44.60
CA LEU A 272 4.26 19.44 44.54
C LEU A 272 2.86 19.73 43.99
N LEU A 273 2.46 19.03 42.92
CA LEU A 273 1.15 19.19 42.29
C LEU A 273 0.03 18.90 43.32
N GLU A 274 0.10 17.76 44.02
CA GLU A 274 -0.85 17.38 45.07
C GLU A 274 -0.93 18.42 46.19
N ARG A 275 0.22 18.96 46.61
CA ARG A 275 0.24 20.01 47.62
C ARG A 275 -0.39 21.31 47.12
N THR A 276 -0.14 21.69 45.87
CA THR A 276 -0.69 22.91 45.27
C THR A 276 -2.19 22.79 45.00
N THR A 277 -2.68 21.64 44.57
CA THR A 277 -4.11 21.40 44.36
C THR A 277 -4.87 21.39 45.69
N ALA A 278 -4.31 20.79 46.74
CA ALA A 278 -4.89 20.86 48.08
C ALA A 278 -4.99 22.31 48.61
N LYS A 279 -3.93 23.11 48.41
CA LYS A 279 -3.94 24.53 48.78
C LYS A 279 -4.93 25.35 47.95
N LEU A 280 -5.01 25.09 46.65
CA LEU A 280 -5.96 25.76 45.77
C LEU A 280 -7.39 25.50 46.24
N HIS A 281 -7.74 24.24 46.51
CA HIS A 281 -9.05 23.86 47.00
C HIS A 281 -9.40 24.53 48.35
N GLN A 282 -8.44 24.59 49.28
CA GLN A 282 -8.62 25.30 50.55
C GLN A 282 -8.84 26.82 50.34
N THR A 283 -8.12 27.41 49.39
CA THR A 283 -8.24 28.84 49.07
C THR A 283 -9.60 29.14 48.41
N GLU A 284 -10.06 28.27 47.52
CA GLU A 284 -11.39 28.36 46.90
C GLU A 284 -12.51 28.27 47.93
N GLN A 285 -12.44 27.32 48.88
CA GLN A 285 -13.40 27.22 49.99
C GLN A 285 -13.41 28.49 50.85
N THR A 286 -12.22 28.98 51.21
CA THR A 286 -12.10 30.20 52.02
C THR A 286 -12.69 31.41 51.29
N LEU A 287 -12.43 31.53 49.98
CA LEU A 287 -12.96 32.59 49.14
C LEU A 287 -14.49 32.56 49.11
N GLN A 288 -15.08 31.38 48.91
CA GLN A 288 -16.53 31.20 48.92
C GLN A 288 -17.15 31.60 50.27
N GLU A 289 -16.57 31.16 51.39
CA GLU A 289 -17.04 31.56 52.73
C GLU A 289 -16.92 33.07 52.95
N THR A 290 -15.86 33.71 52.46
CA THR A 290 -15.70 35.16 52.57
C THR A 290 -16.68 35.92 51.68
N ASP A 291 -16.99 35.43 50.49
CA ASP A 291 -17.98 36.03 49.60
C ASP A 291 -19.40 35.95 50.20
N GLU A 292 -19.76 34.80 50.80
CA GLU A 292 -21.04 34.65 51.52
C GLU A 292 -21.14 35.58 52.74
N LYS A 293 -20.06 35.68 53.53
CA LYS A 293 -19.98 36.63 54.65
C LYS A 293 -20.06 38.08 54.18
N LEU A 294 -19.41 38.42 53.07
CA LEU A 294 -19.45 39.76 52.50
C LEU A 294 -20.86 40.11 52.04
N GLY A 295 -21.55 39.19 51.35
CA GLY A 295 -22.95 39.35 50.93
C GLY A 295 -23.88 39.65 52.10
N THR A 296 -23.83 38.83 53.16
CA THR A 296 -24.66 39.04 54.37
C THR A 296 -24.32 40.35 55.09
N THR A 297 -23.04 40.73 55.19
CA THR A 297 -22.66 42.03 55.78
C THR A 297 -23.10 43.21 54.94
N THR A 298 -23.06 43.12 53.61
CA THR A 298 -23.62 44.17 52.74
C THR A 298 -25.14 44.31 52.88
N GLU A 299 -25.87 43.20 53.00
CA GLU A 299 -27.33 43.23 53.25
C GLU A 299 -27.66 43.86 54.60
N HIS A 300 -26.97 43.46 55.67
CA HIS A 300 -27.15 44.06 56.99
C HIS A 300 -26.81 45.56 57.01
N LEU A 301 -25.77 45.97 56.28
CA LEU A 301 -25.37 47.37 56.18
C LEU A 301 -26.44 48.21 55.46
N GLU A 302 -27.04 47.69 54.39
CA GLU A 302 -28.16 48.35 53.72
C GLU A 302 -29.41 48.42 54.60
N GLN A 303 -29.75 47.35 55.34
CA GLN A 303 -30.85 47.38 56.31
C GLN A 303 -30.62 48.42 57.42
N ALA A 304 -29.40 48.49 57.96
CA ALA A 304 -29.04 49.47 58.98
C ALA A 304 -29.09 50.91 58.43
N ARG A 305 -28.68 51.14 57.18
CA ARG A 305 -28.81 52.42 56.50
C ARG A 305 -30.26 52.85 56.32
N VAL A 306 -31.13 51.94 55.90
CA VAL A 306 -32.57 52.21 55.76
C VAL A 306 -33.15 52.59 57.12
N SER A 307 -32.89 51.80 58.17
CA SER A 307 -33.40 52.07 59.51
C SER A 307 -32.86 53.39 60.09
N LEU A 308 -31.59 53.73 59.84
CA LEU A 308 -31.02 55.01 60.25
C LEU A 308 -31.70 56.19 59.54
N ASN A 309 -31.96 56.07 58.23
CA ASN A 309 -32.69 57.09 57.48
C ASN A 309 -34.14 57.24 57.99
N GLU A 310 -34.82 56.14 58.34
CA GLU A 310 -36.14 56.19 58.98
C GLU A 310 -36.10 56.91 60.33
N GLN A 311 -35.10 56.63 61.18
CA GLN A 311 -34.92 57.31 62.46
C GLN A 311 -34.60 58.80 62.29
N LEU A 312 -33.77 59.16 61.32
CA LEU A 312 -33.47 60.56 61.00
C LEU A 312 -34.73 61.29 60.52
N ALA A 313 -35.53 60.69 59.64
CA ALA A 313 -36.81 61.26 59.20
C ALA A 313 -37.82 61.42 60.35
N LEU A 314 -37.87 60.46 61.28
CA LEU A 314 -38.67 60.56 62.50
C LEU A 314 -38.17 61.68 63.42
N ALA A 315 -36.86 61.80 63.63
CA ALA A 315 -36.27 62.86 64.44
C ALA A 315 -36.52 64.25 63.84
N GLU A 316 -36.42 64.40 62.51
CA GLU A 316 -36.80 65.62 61.79
C GLU A 316 -38.30 65.93 61.97
N ALA A 317 -39.18 64.94 61.85
CA ALA A 317 -40.62 65.12 62.09
C ALA A 317 -40.96 65.48 63.55
N TYR A 318 -40.23 64.94 64.53
CA TYR A 318 -40.36 65.33 65.94
C TYR A 318 -39.85 66.74 66.20
N ALA A 319 -38.73 67.14 65.59
CA ALA A 319 -38.19 68.50 65.70
C ALA A 319 -39.13 69.54 65.07
N ASP A 320 -39.72 69.22 63.90
CA ASP A 320 -40.77 70.04 63.29
C ASP A 320 -42.03 70.11 64.18
N GLY A 321 -42.39 69.00 64.84
CA GLY A 321 -43.48 68.95 65.81
C GLY A 321 -43.24 69.82 67.06
N GLU A 322 -42.04 69.80 67.63
CA GLU A 322 -41.66 70.65 68.78
C GLU A 322 -41.60 72.14 68.41
N SER A 323 -41.15 72.47 67.20
CA SER A 323 -41.19 73.85 66.69
C SER A 323 -42.61 74.42 66.57
N HIS A 324 -43.63 73.55 66.45
CA HIS A 324 -45.05 73.94 66.41
C HIS A 324 -45.69 74.08 67.80
N VAL A 325 -45.08 73.50 68.84
CA VAL A 325 -45.56 73.59 70.23
C VAL A 325 -44.92 74.77 70.97
N ASP A 326 -43.67 75.11 70.65
CA ASP A 326 -42.98 76.31 71.17
C ASP A 326 -43.33 77.61 70.40
N GLY A 327 -44.27 77.53 69.45
CA GLY A 327 -44.83 78.66 68.69
C GLY A 327 -46.18 79.17 69.21
N VAL A 328 -46.48 78.95 70.50
CA VAL A 328 -47.57 79.60 71.26
C VAL A 328 -47.02 80.75 72.11
#